data_AF-A0AAU3V5K7-F1
#
_entry.id   AF-A0AAU3V5K7-F1
#
_cell.length_a   1.000
_cell.length_b   1.000
_cell.length_c   1.000
_cell.angle_alpha   90.00
_cell.angle_beta   90.00
_cell.angle_gamma   90.00
#
_symmetry.space_group_name_H-M   'P 1'
#
loop_
_entity.id
_entity.type
_entity.pdbx_description
1 polymer ?
#
loop_
_entity_poly.entity_id
_entity_poly.type
_entity_poly.pdbx_seq_one_letter_code
_entity_poly.pdbx_strand_id
1 'polypeptide(L)'
;MESTVSDVPRDSDRRSSGRRGRTWGSLGWGISIAAPAALLVVRLTGLDAGTPLAIPMVLFPYSTVLCVLVLAATAAVPALRSRWVVAVVAALVIVHVVLLAPRFIPERRHVPPKSLDLRVVTINANGGRVDAYALVALVRTERIDVLVVEQMSSGGESALDKAGLGGVMPYQELHAEYDSSIYSRHPLSHGGVTHVDTAWPQTTAEVSVGGRRVNFVAVHTYYPLGDTQRWTRDMTALATLARHADPDSVFLVL
;
A
#
# COMPACT_ATOMS: atom_id res chain seq x y z
N MET A 1 36.35 -14.94 64.82
CA MET A 1 36.33 -15.60 63.49
C MET A 1 34.88 -15.73 63.09
N GLU A 2 34.55 -15.21 61.92
CA GLU A 2 33.22 -14.82 61.46
C GLU A 2 32.09 -15.85 61.60
N SER A 3 30.93 -15.30 61.98
CA SER A 3 29.60 -15.86 61.74
C SER A 3 29.21 -15.67 60.27
N THR A 4 29.19 -16.75 59.48
CA THR A 4 28.59 -16.72 58.14
C THR A 4 27.14 -17.19 58.24
N VAL A 5 26.22 -16.24 58.37
CA VAL A 5 24.78 -16.48 58.17
C VAL A 5 24.57 -16.73 56.69
N SER A 6 24.28 -17.98 56.30
CA SER A 6 23.77 -18.27 54.97
C SER A 6 22.34 -17.74 54.88
N ASP A 7 22.16 -16.62 54.17
CA ASP A 7 20.85 -16.12 53.76
C ASP A 7 20.22 -17.14 52.80
N VAL A 8 19.34 -17.98 53.34
CA VAL A 8 18.45 -18.83 52.55
C VAL A 8 17.41 -17.90 51.90
N PRO A 9 17.30 -17.84 50.56
CA PRO A 9 16.29 -17.02 49.90
C PRO A 9 14.90 -17.42 50.38
N ARG A 10 14.16 -16.49 50.99
CA ARG A 10 12.81 -16.74 51.53
C ARG A 10 11.86 -17.14 50.39
N ASP A 11 11.02 -18.14 50.63
CA ASP A 11 9.98 -18.67 49.71
C ASP A 11 9.04 -17.57 49.14
N SER A 12 9.00 -16.39 49.79
CA SER A 12 8.30 -15.19 49.31
C SER A 12 8.83 -14.65 47.96
N ASP A 13 10.13 -14.78 47.68
CA ASP A 13 10.75 -14.22 46.46
C ASP A 13 10.53 -15.11 45.23
N ARG A 14 10.34 -16.42 45.42
CA ARG A 14 9.94 -17.35 44.34
C ARG A 14 8.47 -17.22 43.96
N ARG A 15 7.59 -16.93 44.93
CA ARG A 15 6.15 -16.74 44.68
C ARG A 15 5.84 -15.39 44.02
N SER A 16 6.61 -14.34 44.31
CA SER A 16 6.40 -13.01 43.73
C SER A 16 6.85 -12.94 42.25
N SER A 17 7.93 -13.62 41.89
CA SER A 17 8.45 -13.68 40.52
C SER A 17 7.54 -14.46 39.57
N GLY A 18 7.01 -15.61 39.99
CA GLY A 18 6.04 -16.40 39.20
C GLY A 18 4.70 -15.69 38.98
N ARG A 19 4.24 -14.89 39.97
CA ARG A 19 3.00 -14.12 39.86
C ARG A 19 3.15 -12.92 38.93
N ARG A 20 4.30 -12.24 38.95
CA ARG A 20 4.65 -11.19 37.96
C ARG A 20 4.78 -11.79 36.55
N GLY A 21 5.53 -12.88 36.36
CA GLY A 21 5.65 -13.50 35.03
C GLY A 21 4.30 -13.86 34.40
N ARG A 22 3.35 -14.36 35.21
CA ARG A 22 2.00 -14.71 34.73
C ARG A 22 1.14 -13.50 34.36
N THR A 23 1.24 -12.39 35.10
CA THR A 23 0.47 -11.17 34.77
C THR A 23 0.99 -10.49 33.50
N TRP A 24 2.31 -10.46 33.31
CA TRP A 24 2.93 -9.92 32.10
C TRP A 24 2.64 -10.78 30.88
N GLY A 25 2.67 -12.11 31.04
CA GLY A 25 2.23 -13.06 29.99
C GLY A 25 0.77 -12.87 29.58
N SER A 26 -0.15 -12.71 30.55
CA SER A 26 -1.56 -12.44 30.23
C SER A 26 -1.79 -11.09 29.56
N LEU A 27 -1.02 -10.06 29.95
CA LEU A 27 -1.12 -8.73 29.36
C LEU A 27 -0.62 -8.73 27.91
N GLY A 28 0.55 -9.33 27.66
CA GLY A 28 1.08 -9.49 26.31
C GLY A 28 0.09 -10.25 25.41
N TRP A 29 -0.49 -11.33 25.92
CA TRP A 29 -1.49 -12.12 25.20
C TRP A 29 -2.76 -11.34 24.87
N GLY A 30 -3.27 -10.57 25.84
CA GLY A 30 -4.41 -9.68 25.62
C GLY A 30 -4.12 -8.64 24.54
N ILE A 31 -2.94 -8.02 24.55
CA ILE A 31 -2.52 -7.03 23.55
C ILE A 31 -2.43 -7.66 22.15
N SER A 32 -1.90 -8.89 22.03
CA SER A 32 -1.79 -9.59 20.75
C SER A 32 -3.14 -9.86 20.08
N ILE A 33 -4.24 -9.91 20.84
CA ILE A 33 -5.61 -10.05 20.32
C ILE A 33 -6.27 -8.67 20.14
N ALA A 34 -6.09 -7.77 21.11
CA ALA A 34 -6.72 -6.47 21.14
C ALA A 34 -6.24 -5.53 20.02
N ALA A 35 -4.94 -5.55 19.70
CA ALA A 35 -4.40 -4.67 18.66
C ALA A 35 -4.96 -5.00 17.26
N PRO A 36 -4.95 -6.26 16.78
CA PRO A 36 -5.62 -6.61 15.52
C PRO A 36 -7.13 -6.36 15.54
N ALA A 37 -7.80 -6.58 16.68
CA ALA A 37 -9.23 -6.28 16.81
C ALA A 37 -9.50 -4.77 16.68
N ALA A 38 -8.67 -3.92 17.28
CA ALA A 38 -8.79 -2.46 17.15
C ALA A 38 -8.57 -2.00 15.69
N LEU A 39 -7.54 -2.51 15.00
CA LEU A 39 -7.31 -2.18 13.59
C LEU A 39 -8.47 -2.68 12.71
N LEU A 40 -9.07 -3.83 13.02
CA LEU A 40 -10.26 -4.31 12.33
C LEU A 40 -11.45 -3.37 12.54
N VAL A 41 -11.69 -2.90 13.76
CA VAL A 41 -12.75 -1.93 14.04
C VAL A 41 -12.53 -0.67 13.23
N VAL A 42 -11.32 -0.11 13.24
CA VAL A 42 -10.96 1.07 12.42
C VAL A 42 -11.26 0.81 10.95
N ARG A 43 -10.83 -0.34 10.41
CA ARG A 43 -11.05 -0.71 9.01
C ARG A 43 -12.51 -0.82 8.62
N LEU A 44 -13.35 -1.39 9.49
CA LEU A 44 -14.78 -1.62 9.21
C LEU A 44 -15.62 -0.35 9.37
N THR A 45 -15.17 0.57 10.21
CA THR A 45 -15.91 1.80 10.52
C THR A 45 -15.43 3.01 9.72
N GLY A 46 -14.26 2.93 9.08
CA GLY A 46 -13.65 4.04 8.35
C GLY A 46 -13.11 5.13 9.26
N LEU A 47 -12.83 4.82 10.54
CA LEU A 47 -12.31 5.79 11.51
C LEU A 47 -10.91 6.32 11.15
N ASP A 48 -10.21 5.68 10.21
CA ASP A 48 -8.97 6.14 9.63
C ASP A 48 -9.15 7.37 8.71
N ALA A 49 -10.34 7.57 8.13
CA ALA A 49 -10.62 8.69 7.25
C ALA A 49 -10.44 10.03 7.99
N GLY A 50 -9.46 10.81 7.58
CA GLY A 50 -9.15 12.13 8.10
C GLY A 50 -8.42 12.13 9.44
N THR A 51 -8.07 10.98 10.01
CA THR A 51 -7.50 10.88 11.36
C THR A 51 -6.11 10.24 11.38
N PRO A 52 -5.32 10.44 12.44
CA PRO A 52 -4.04 9.74 12.62
C PRO A 52 -4.15 8.21 12.66
N LEU A 53 -5.36 7.64 12.79
CA LEU A 53 -5.57 6.20 12.72
C LEU A 53 -5.26 5.62 11.34
N ALA A 54 -5.19 6.44 10.27
CA ALA A 54 -4.70 6.00 8.96
C ALA A 54 -3.26 5.48 8.98
N ILE A 55 -2.41 6.01 9.87
CA ILE A 55 -0.99 5.62 9.95
C ILE A 55 -0.82 4.16 10.41
N PRO A 56 -1.36 3.72 11.56
CA PRO A 56 -1.23 2.33 11.99
C PRO A 56 -1.98 1.32 11.10
N MET A 57 -2.87 1.77 10.18
CA MET A 57 -3.52 0.87 9.23
C MET A 57 -2.54 0.18 8.27
N VAL A 58 -1.33 0.70 8.09
CA VAL A 58 -0.23 -0.01 7.40
C VAL A 58 0.09 -1.36 8.05
N LEU A 59 -0.20 -1.51 9.34
CA LEU A 59 0.05 -2.74 10.10
C LEU A 59 -1.04 -3.81 9.92
N PHE A 60 -2.15 -3.50 9.24
CA PHE A 60 -3.30 -4.43 9.10
C PHE A 60 -2.96 -5.77 8.42
N PRO A 61 -2.12 -5.84 7.36
CA PRO A 61 -1.66 -7.12 6.82
C PRO A 61 -0.82 -7.91 7.84
N TYR A 62 0.04 -7.23 8.59
CA TYR A 62 0.90 -7.85 9.60
C TYR A 62 0.11 -8.32 10.84
N SER A 63 -0.96 -7.60 11.21
CA SER A 63 -1.86 -8.02 12.29
C SER A 63 -2.60 -9.32 11.96
N THR A 64 -2.83 -9.59 10.67
CA THR A 64 -3.39 -10.87 10.19
C THR A 64 -2.43 -12.02 10.48
N VAL A 65 -1.15 -11.85 10.17
CA VAL A 65 -0.10 -12.84 10.47
C VAL A 65 -0.02 -13.08 11.98
N LEU A 66 -0.04 -12.00 12.77
CA LEU A 66 -0.08 -12.10 14.23
C LEU A 66 -1.29 -12.91 14.71
N CYS A 67 -2.50 -12.68 14.17
CA CYS A 67 -3.69 -13.45 14.54
C CYS A 67 -3.54 -14.95 14.24
N VAL A 68 -2.93 -15.31 13.11
CA VAL A 68 -2.66 -16.71 12.76
C VAL A 68 -1.68 -17.35 13.76
N LEU A 69 -0.62 -16.63 14.14
CA LEU A 69 0.35 -17.09 15.13
C LEU A 69 -0.29 -17.26 16.52
N VAL A 70 -1.12 -16.30 16.93
CA VAL A 70 -1.87 -16.35 18.19
C VAL A 70 -2.84 -17.53 18.19
N LEU A 71 -3.56 -17.77 17.10
CA LEU A 71 -4.47 -18.92 16.95
C LEU A 71 -3.71 -20.24 17.08
N ALA A 72 -2.59 -20.37 16.35
CA ALA A 72 -1.75 -21.56 16.38
C ALA A 72 -1.22 -21.84 17.79
N ALA A 73 -0.68 -20.82 18.49
CA ALA A 73 -0.16 -21.01 19.84
C ALA A 73 -1.27 -21.27 20.87
N THR A 74 -2.46 -20.64 20.74
CA THR A 74 -3.64 -20.95 21.58
C THR A 74 -4.07 -22.41 21.42
N ALA A 75 -4.04 -22.92 20.18
CA ALA A 75 -4.40 -24.29 19.89
C ALA A 75 -3.32 -25.29 20.38
N ALA A 76 -2.04 -24.96 20.21
CA ALA A 76 -0.93 -25.85 20.53
C ALA A 76 -0.62 -25.93 22.04
N VAL A 77 -0.89 -24.88 22.82
CA VAL A 77 -0.55 -24.81 24.24
C VAL A 77 -1.80 -25.06 25.11
N PRO A 78 -1.93 -26.22 25.78
CA PRO A 78 -3.13 -26.55 26.57
C PRO A 78 -3.46 -25.52 27.65
N ALA A 79 -2.43 -24.91 28.26
CA ALA A 79 -2.59 -23.89 29.30
C ALA A 79 -3.22 -22.58 28.79
N LEU A 80 -3.16 -22.31 27.48
CA LEU A 80 -3.77 -21.14 26.83
C LEU A 80 -5.11 -21.49 26.16
N ARG A 81 -5.46 -22.77 26.09
CA ARG A 81 -6.53 -23.30 25.26
C ARG A 81 -7.90 -23.03 25.88
N SER A 82 -8.47 -21.88 25.57
CA SER A 82 -9.88 -21.57 25.84
C SER A 82 -10.70 -21.67 24.56
N ARG A 83 -11.78 -22.46 24.58
CA ARG A 83 -12.69 -22.63 23.42
C ARG A 83 -13.21 -21.29 22.89
N TRP A 84 -13.46 -20.33 23.78
CA TRP A 84 -13.93 -18.99 23.43
C TRP A 84 -12.83 -18.14 22.81
N VAL A 85 -11.62 -18.19 23.36
CA VAL A 85 -10.46 -17.47 22.80
C VAL A 85 -10.13 -18.00 21.40
N VAL A 86 -10.10 -19.32 21.23
CA VAL A 86 -9.88 -19.95 19.91
C VAL A 86 -10.96 -19.50 18.92
N ALA A 87 -12.24 -19.53 19.31
CA ALA A 87 -13.33 -19.08 18.44
C ALA A 87 -13.21 -17.59 18.05
N VAL A 88 -12.90 -16.71 19.00
CA VAL A 88 -12.73 -15.27 18.73
C VAL A 88 -11.54 -15.02 17.82
N VAL A 89 -10.38 -15.60 18.09
CA VAL A 89 -9.18 -15.41 17.26
C VAL A 89 -9.37 -16.02 15.87
N ALA A 90 -10.03 -17.18 15.77
CA ALA A 90 -10.37 -17.78 14.48
C ALA A 90 -11.31 -16.88 13.65
N ALA A 91 -12.35 -16.32 14.26
CA ALA A 91 -13.21 -15.35 13.60
C ALA A 91 -12.42 -14.12 13.14
N LEU A 92 -11.52 -13.61 13.99
CA LEU A 92 -10.67 -12.47 13.66
C LEU A 92 -9.76 -12.74 12.45
N VAL A 93 -9.14 -13.93 12.39
CA VAL A 93 -8.36 -14.39 11.22
C VAL A 93 -9.22 -14.42 9.98
N ILE A 94 -10.41 -15.04 10.05
CA ILE A 94 -11.32 -15.17 8.90
C ILE A 94 -11.68 -13.79 8.35
N VAL A 95 -12.09 -12.84 9.20
CA VAL A 95 -12.46 -11.51 8.73
C VAL A 95 -11.27 -10.79 8.09
N HIS A 96 -10.09 -10.83 8.70
CA HIS A 96 -8.89 -10.24 8.11
C HIS A 96 -8.55 -10.85 6.74
N VAL A 97 -8.58 -12.19 6.64
CA VAL A 97 -8.32 -12.89 5.39
C VAL A 97 -9.34 -12.51 4.33
N VAL A 98 -10.64 -12.46 4.66
CA VAL A 98 -11.68 -12.05 3.71
C VAL A 98 -11.47 -10.62 3.22
N LEU A 99 -11.09 -9.69 4.09
CA LEU A 99 -10.83 -8.29 3.71
C LEU A 99 -9.54 -8.12 2.88
N LEU A 100 -8.56 -9.00 3.04
CA LEU A 100 -7.28 -8.94 2.32
C LEU A 100 -7.25 -9.80 1.05
N ALA A 101 -8.06 -10.86 0.98
CA ALA A 101 -8.06 -11.83 -0.11
C ALA A 101 -8.18 -11.20 -1.51
N PRO A 102 -9.03 -10.17 -1.75
CA PRO A 102 -9.14 -9.55 -3.07
C PRO A 102 -7.82 -8.96 -3.61
N ARG A 103 -6.85 -8.64 -2.72
CA ARG A 103 -5.53 -8.11 -3.13
C ARG A 103 -4.60 -9.18 -3.70
N PHE A 104 -4.82 -10.45 -3.35
CA PHE A 104 -3.95 -11.57 -3.69
C PHE A 104 -4.59 -12.55 -4.66
N ILE A 105 -5.89 -12.43 -4.89
CA ILE A 105 -6.63 -13.26 -5.86
C ILE A 105 -6.65 -12.48 -7.18
N PRO A 106 -5.97 -12.97 -8.23
CA PRO A 106 -6.04 -12.33 -9.54
C PRO A 106 -7.49 -12.36 -10.03
N GLU A 107 -7.96 -11.24 -10.56
CA GLU A 107 -9.20 -11.25 -11.32
C GLU A 107 -9.02 -12.11 -12.57
N ARG A 108 -9.58 -13.32 -12.55
CA ARG A 108 -9.61 -14.19 -13.73
C ARG A 108 -10.68 -13.71 -14.70
N ARG A 109 -10.45 -12.57 -15.34
CA ARG A 109 -11.23 -12.16 -16.51
C ARG A 109 -10.80 -13.02 -17.69
N HIS A 110 -11.77 -13.50 -18.46
CA HIS A 110 -11.46 -14.16 -19.72
C HIS A 110 -10.81 -13.14 -20.65
N VAL A 111 -9.53 -13.32 -20.94
CA VAL A 111 -8.79 -12.52 -21.91
C VAL A 111 -8.87 -13.24 -23.26
N PRO A 112 -9.53 -12.66 -24.28
CA PRO A 112 -9.64 -13.29 -25.59
C PRO A 112 -8.24 -13.54 -26.19
N PRO A 113 -8.02 -14.63 -26.96
CA PRO A 113 -6.70 -14.97 -27.53
C PRO A 113 -6.07 -13.93 -28.47
N LYS A 114 -6.80 -12.86 -28.83
CA LYS A 114 -6.34 -11.75 -29.68
C LYS A 114 -6.33 -10.42 -28.92
N SER A 115 -6.24 -10.46 -27.60
CA SER A 115 -6.02 -9.26 -26.78
C SER A 115 -4.65 -8.66 -27.06
N LEU A 116 -4.56 -7.35 -26.88
CA LEU A 116 -3.29 -6.64 -26.90
C LEU A 116 -2.78 -6.58 -25.46
N ASP A 117 -1.51 -6.91 -25.27
CA ASP A 117 -0.84 -6.77 -23.99
C ASP A 117 -0.15 -5.41 -23.94
N LEU A 118 -0.38 -4.68 -22.84
CA LEU A 118 0.29 -3.41 -22.56
C LEU A 118 1.20 -3.58 -21.36
N ARG A 119 2.48 -3.23 -21.52
CA ARG A 119 3.44 -3.22 -20.44
C ARG A 119 3.59 -1.80 -19.90
N VAL A 120 3.16 -1.63 -18.66
CA VAL A 120 3.09 -0.32 -18.01
C VAL A 120 4.01 -0.30 -16.80
N VAL A 121 4.72 0.81 -16.60
CA VAL A 121 5.53 1.08 -15.41
C VAL A 121 5.08 2.40 -14.80
N THR A 122 4.91 2.44 -13.48
CA THR A 122 4.85 3.68 -12.70
C THR A 122 6.09 3.79 -11.82
N ILE A 123 6.64 4.99 -11.66
CA ILE A 123 7.79 5.26 -10.82
C ILE A 123 7.69 6.66 -10.17
N ASN A 124 8.06 6.74 -8.91
CA ASN A 124 8.27 8.00 -8.24
C ASN A 124 9.74 8.43 -8.41
N ALA A 125 9.97 9.56 -9.08
CA ALA A 125 11.29 10.06 -9.39
C ALA A 125 11.97 10.81 -8.23
N ASN A 126 11.33 10.93 -7.07
CA ASN A 126 11.87 11.59 -5.88
C ASN A 126 12.39 13.02 -6.18
N GLY A 127 11.53 13.85 -6.76
CA GLY A 127 11.87 15.21 -7.18
C GLY A 127 12.76 15.26 -8.43
N GLY A 128 12.65 14.28 -9.33
CA GLY A 128 13.48 14.17 -10.54
C GLY A 128 14.91 13.65 -10.30
N ARG A 129 15.16 12.98 -9.17
CA ARG A 129 16.47 12.42 -8.78
C ARG A 129 16.72 10.99 -9.27
N VAL A 130 15.78 10.41 -10.01
CA VAL A 130 15.96 9.09 -10.62
C VAL A 130 17.17 9.07 -11.56
N ASP A 131 17.88 7.95 -11.62
CA ASP A 131 18.91 7.74 -12.64
C ASP A 131 18.23 7.62 -14.01
N ALA A 132 18.31 8.70 -14.80
CA ALA A 132 17.67 8.81 -16.10
C ALA A 132 18.17 7.75 -17.10
N TYR A 133 19.46 7.42 -17.10
CA TYR A 133 20.02 6.43 -18.00
C TYR A 133 19.57 5.01 -17.63
N ALA A 134 19.53 4.71 -16.32
CA ALA A 134 19.00 3.43 -15.84
C ALA A 134 17.51 3.28 -16.17
N LEU A 135 16.71 4.34 -16.01
CA LEU A 135 15.29 4.31 -16.36
C LEU A 135 15.07 4.12 -17.87
N VAL A 136 15.81 4.82 -18.72
CA VAL A 136 15.74 4.62 -20.18
C VAL A 136 16.20 3.20 -20.57
N ALA A 137 17.23 2.66 -19.91
CA ALA A 137 17.68 1.30 -20.14
C ALA A 137 16.60 0.26 -19.73
N LEU A 138 15.91 0.47 -18.62
CA LEU A 138 14.76 -0.34 -18.19
C LEU A 138 13.65 -0.27 -19.25
N VAL A 139 13.27 0.93 -19.67
CA VAL A 139 12.24 1.15 -20.71
C VAL A 139 12.54 0.35 -21.98
N ARG A 140 13.80 0.40 -22.45
CA ARG A 140 14.24 -0.31 -23.65
C ARG A 140 14.25 -1.82 -23.45
N THR A 141 14.90 -2.27 -22.38
CA THR A 141 15.15 -3.70 -22.12
C THR A 141 13.85 -4.44 -21.88
N GLU A 142 12.98 -3.84 -21.07
CA GLU A 142 11.66 -4.40 -20.76
C GLU A 142 10.61 -4.01 -21.79
N ARG A 143 10.93 -3.29 -22.86
CA ARG A 143 9.97 -2.92 -23.92
C ARG A 143 8.69 -2.29 -23.35
N ILE A 144 8.86 -1.36 -22.42
CA ILE A 144 7.74 -0.67 -21.76
C ILE A 144 6.94 0.12 -22.80
N ASP A 145 5.61 0.00 -22.75
CA ASP A 145 4.68 0.70 -23.63
C ASP A 145 4.30 2.07 -23.10
N VAL A 146 4.05 2.16 -21.79
CA VAL A 146 3.64 3.38 -21.09
C VAL A 146 4.45 3.49 -19.80
N LEU A 147 5.11 4.63 -19.61
CA LEU A 147 5.83 5.00 -18.40
C LEU A 147 5.11 6.18 -17.76
N VAL A 148 4.66 6.00 -16.52
CA VAL A 148 4.15 7.05 -15.65
C VAL A 148 5.23 7.43 -14.66
N VAL A 149 5.49 8.72 -14.52
CA VAL A 149 6.47 9.24 -13.57
C VAL A 149 5.84 10.26 -12.65
N GLU A 150 5.95 10.05 -11.35
CA GLU A 150 5.49 10.93 -10.28
C GLU A 150 6.68 11.65 -9.63
N GLN A 151 6.43 12.73 -8.89
CA GLN A 151 7.46 13.60 -8.30
C GLN A 151 8.53 14.01 -9.32
N MET A 152 8.10 14.40 -10.51
CA MET A 152 8.99 14.92 -11.53
C MET A 152 9.34 16.39 -11.24
N SER A 153 10.53 16.80 -11.66
CA SER A 153 10.90 18.21 -11.75
C SER A 153 11.29 18.55 -13.18
N SER A 154 11.25 19.82 -13.58
CA SER A 154 11.67 20.23 -14.93
C SER A 154 13.13 19.85 -15.24
N GLY A 155 13.97 19.78 -14.20
CA GLY A 155 15.34 19.26 -14.30
C GLY A 155 15.39 17.76 -14.57
N GLY A 156 14.49 16.98 -13.95
CA GLY A 156 14.32 15.55 -14.20
C GLY A 156 13.82 15.24 -15.61
N GLU A 157 12.84 15.99 -16.13
CA GLU A 157 12.39 15.87 -17.53
C GLU A 157 13.54 16.10 -18.50
N SER A 158 14.30 17.18 -18.29
CA SER A 158 15.48 17.49 -19.09
C SER A 158 16.55 16.39 -19.02
N ALA A 159 16.68 15.71 -17.87
CA ALA A 159 17.62 14.61 -17.72
C ALA A 159 17.16 13.35 -18.48
N LEU A 160 15.87 13.04 -18.48
CA LEU A 160 15.29 11.93 -19.23
C LEU A 160 15.38 12.15 -20.74
N ASP A 161 15.10 13.37 -21.20
CA ASP A 161 15.26 13.73 -22.61
C ASP A 161 16.71 13.55 -23.07
N LYS A 162 17.68 14.08 -22.30
CA LYS A 162 19.12 13.88 -22.57
C LYS A 162 19.56 12.42 -22.53
N ALA A 163 18.96 11.61 -21.67
CA ALA A 163 19.19 10.17 -21.62
C ALA A 163 18.57 9.40 -22.81
N GLY A 164 17.80 10.09 -23.67
CA GLY A 164 17.24 9.56 -24.90
C GLY A 164 15.88 8.90 -24.71
N LEU A 165 15.10 9.30 -23.71
CA LEU A 165 13.74 8.80 -23.48
C LEU A 165 12.81 9.14 -24.65
N GLY A 166 12.87 10.37 -25.17
CA GLY A 166 12.04 10.81 -26.31
C GLY A 166 12.27 9.98 -27.58
N GLY A 167 13.44 9.37 -27.74
CA GLY A 167 13.72 8.46 -28.86
C GLY A 167 13.06 7.08 -28.76
N VAL A 168 12.59 6.68 -27.58
CA VAL A 168 11.92 5.38 -27.36
C VAL A 168 10.45 5.51 -26.98
N MET A 169 10.09 6.64 -26.38
CA MET A 169 8.74 7.01 -26.00
C MET A 169 8.44 8.41 -26.55
N PRO A 170 8.19 8.52 -27.86
CA PRO A 170 8.09 9.82 -28.53
C PRO A 170 6.78 10.57 -28.23
N TYR A 171 5.78 9.90 -27.64
CA TYR A 171 4.53 10.52 -27.27
C TYR A 171 4.53 10.80 -25.77
N GLN A 172 4.25 12.03 -25.37
CA GLN A 172 4.36 12.47 -23.99
C GLN A 172 3.28 13.48 -23.61
N GLU A 173 2.78 13.37 -22.38
CA GLU A 173 1.97 14.38 -21.70
C GLU A 173 2.72 14.75 -20.41
N LEU A 174 3.25 15.97 -20.37
CA LEU A 174 4.21 16.41 -19.36
C LEU A 174 3.61 17.50 -18.49
N HIS A 175 3.57 17.25 -17.19
CA HIS A 175 3.07 18.17 -16.18
C HIS A 175 3.93 18.12 -14.90
N ALA A 176 5.26 18.21 -15.04
CA ALA A 176 6.15 18.28 -13.89
C ALA A 176 5.84 19.48 -12.97
N GLU A 177 5.20 20.54 -13.45
CA GLU A 177 4.70 21.63 -12.62
C GLU A 177 3.62 21.19 -11.62
N TYR A 178 2.91 20.10 -11.91
CA TYR A 178 1.87 19.56 -11.04
C TYR A 178 2.32 18.34 -10.26
N ASP A 179 3.20 17.48 -10.81
CA ASP A 179 3.99 16.42 -10.14
C ASP A 179 4.23 15.23 -11.09
N SER A 180 3.25 14.90 -11.92
CA SER A 180 3.21 13.66 -12.70
C SER A 180 3.38 13.88 -14.20
N SER A 181 3.79 12.83 -14.93
CA SER A 181 3.94 12.84 -16.39
C SER A 181 3.73 11.45 -16.98
N ILE A 182 3.26 11.39 -18.22
CA ILE A 182 3.03 10.16 -18.97
C ILE A 182 3.89 10.17 -20.23
N TYR A 183 4.67 9.11 -20.42
CA TYR A 183 5.44 8.83 -21.63
C TYR A 183 4.91 7.55 -22.27
N SER A 184 4.83 7.51 -23.59
CA SER A 184 4.24 6.41 -24.33
C SER A 184 5.00 6.13 -25.62
N ARG A 185 5.13 4.84 -25.92
CA ARG A 185 5.60 4.35 -27.22
C ARG A 185 4.51 4.48 -28.31
N HIS A 186 3.25 4.51 -27.89
CA HIS A 186 2.08 4.58 -28.77
C HIS A 186 1.47 5.99 -28.77
N PRO A 187 0.76 6.39 -29.84
CA PRO A 187 0.17 7.74 -29.93
C PRO A 187 -0.71 8.10 -28.73
N LEU A 188 -0.50 9.33 -28.22
CA LEU A 188 -1.34 9.94 -27.19
C LEU A 188 -2.36 10.91 -27.82
N SER A 189 -3.53 11.00 -27.20
CA SER A 189 -4.56 12.01 -27.48
C SER A 189 -5.28 12.40 -26.21
N HIS A 190 -6.05 13.50 -26.24
CA HIS A 190 -6.83 13.97 -25.09
C HIS A 190 -6.00 14.08 -23.80
N GLY A 191 -4.76 14.55 -23.95
CA GLY A 191 -3.86 14.84 -22.83
C GLY A 191 -4.35 16.01 -21.98
N GLY A 192 -3.99 15.99 -20.70
CA GLY A 192 -4.18 17.10 -19.78
C GLY A 192 -4.09 16.64 -18.33
N VAL A 193 -4.88 17.29 -17.47
CA VAL A 193 -4.93 16.97 -16.04
C VAL A 193 -6.36 16.82 -15.53
N THR A 194 -6.54 16.05 -14.45
CA THR A 194 -7.83 15.93 -13.78
C THR A 194 -8.24 17.23 -13.08
N HIS A 195 -9.53 17.55 -13.13
CA HIS A 195 -10.12 18.68 -12.39
C HIS A 195 -10.96 18.19 -11.21
N VAL A 196 -10.33 17.50 -10.27
CA VAL A 196 -10.94 17.00 -9.02
C VAL A 196 -10.17 17.52 -7.81
N ASP A 197 -10.76 17.47 -6.62
CA ASP A 197 -10.12 17.95 -5.38
C ASP A 197 -9.04 16.98 -4.87
N THR A 198 -7.93 16.90 -5.60
CA THR A 198 -6.67 16.25 -5.20
C THR A 198 -5.60 17.30 -4.87
N ALA A 199 -4.58 16.94 -4.09
CA ALA A 199 -3.55 17.88 -3.62
C ALA A 199 -2.82 18.56 -4.78
N TRP A 200 -2.71 17.83 -5.89
CA TRP A 200 -2.32 18.31 -7.20
C TRP A 200 -3.21 17.65 -8.26
N PRO A 201 -3.38 18.28 -9.43
CA PRO A 201 -4.00 17.62 -10.59
C PRO A 201 -3.21 16.36 -11.02
N GLN A 202 -3.92 15.34 -11.48
CA GLN A 202 -3.33 14.08 -11.95
C GLN A 202 -3.21 14.11 -13.47
N THR A 203 -2.04 13.80 -14.04
CA THR A 203 -1.87 13.78 -15.50
C THR A 203 -2.73 12.68 -16.11
N THR A 204 -3.40 12.97 -17.22
CA THR A 204 -4.26 12.03 -17.93
C THR A 204 -3.97 12.07 -19.42
N ALA A 205 -4.01 10.92 -20.08
CA ALA A 205 -3.92 10.83 -21.54
C ALA A 205 -4.52 9.52 -22.07
N GLU A 206 -5.13 9.57 -23.26
CA GLU A 206 -5.57 8.38 -23.98
C GLU A 206 -4.43 7.84 -24.85
N VAL A 207 -4.04 6.58 -24.63
CA VAL A 207 -3.05 5.87 -25.44
C VAL A 207 -3.77 4.99 -26.47
N SER A 208 -3.42 5.14 -27.75
CA SER A 208 -3.99 4.35 -28.85
C SER A 208 -3.16 3.09 -29.14
N VAL A 209 -3.71 1.91 -28.85
CA VAL A 209 -3.01 0.62 -28.97
C VAL A 209 -3.85 -0.34 -29.80
N GLY A 210 -3.33 -0.73 -30.98
CA GLY A 210 -3.98 -1.66 -31.91
C GLY A 210 -5.46 -1.34 -32.20
N GLY A 211 -5.77 -0.05 -32.37
CA GLY A 211 -7.12 0.45 -32.69
C GLY A 211 -8.05 0.65 -31.47
N ARG A 212 -7.59 0.37 -30.25
CA ARG A 212 -8.29 0.68 -28.99
C ARG A 212 -7.65 1.89 -28.31
N ARG A 213 -8.44 2.60 -27.51
CA ARG A 213 -7.96 3.70 -26.67
C ARG A 213 -8.05 3.28 -25.21
N VAL A 214 -6.97 3.49 -24.47
CA VAL A 214 -6.90 3.25 -23.03
C VAL A 214 -6.58 4.56 -22.36
N ASN A 215 -7.44 5.02 -21.45
CA ASN A 215 -7.22 6.26 -20.73
C ASN A 215 -6.35 6.00 -19.50
N PHE A 216 -5.19 6.64 -19.41
CA PHE A 216 -4.31 6.51 -18.26
C PHE A 216 -4.42 7.73 -17.36
N VAL A 217 -4.50 7.50 -16.05
CA VAL A 217 -4.46 8.55 -15.02
C VAL A 217 -3.25 8.28 -14.12
N ALA A 218 -2.29 9.20 -14.12
CA ALA A 218 -1.08 9.15 -13.29
C ALA A 218 -1.39 9.69 -11.89
N VAL A 219 -1.56 8.80 -10.92
CA VAL A 219 -2.08 9.13 -9.59
C VAL A 219 -0.97 9.19 -8.55
N HIS A 220 -0.69 10.38 -8.05
CA HIS A 220 0.09 10.59 -6.82
C HIS A 220 -0.82 11.27 -5.78
N THR A 221 -0.90 10.70 -4.57
CA THR A 221 -1.74 11.22 -3.48
C THR A 221 -0.91 11.88 -2.40
N TYR A 222 -1.49 12.85 -1.68
CA TYR A 222 -0.88 13.33 -0.46
C TYR A 222 -0.71 12.20 0.57
N TYR A 223 0.38 12.15 1.33
CA TYR A 223 0.61 11.06 2.28
C TYR A 223 0.01 11.38 3.67
N PRO A 224 -0.55 10.38 4.37
CA PRO A 224 -1.31 10.60 5.60
C PRO A 224 -0.47 11.12 6.79
N LEU A 225 0.84 10.87 6.80
CA LEU A 225 1.72 11.40 7.87
C LEU A 225 1.87 12.93 7.80
N GLY A 226 1.71 13.52 6.62
CA GLY A 226 1.77 14.98 6.44
C GLY A 226 0.45 15.64 6.79
N ASP A 227 -0.65 15.12 6.25
CA ASP A 227 -2.01 15.63 6.46
C ASP A 227 -3.04 14.53 6.14
N THR A 228 -3.68 14.01 7.18
CA THR A 228 -4.68 12.94 7.09
C THR A 228 -5.96 13.39 6.39
N GLN A 229 -6.34 14.66 6.52
CA GLN A 229 -7.53 15.22 5.87
C GLN A 229 -7.29 15.42 4.38
N ARG A 230 -6.12 15.95 3.99
CA ARG A 230 -5.73 16.07 2.58
C ARG A 230 -5.67 14.69 1.91
N TRP A 231 -5.01 13.70 2.52
CA TRP A 231 -4.97 12.32 1.99
C TRP A 231 -6.39 11.75 1.79
N THR A 232 -7.28 11.94 2.75
CA THR A 232 -8.66 11.43 2.67
C THR A 232 -9.46 12.11 1.57
N ARG A 233 -9.28 13.42 1.38
CA ARG A 233 -9.90 14.17 0.27
C ARG A 233 -9.41 13.65 -1.07
N ASP A 234 -8.10 13.46 -1.23
CA ASP A 234 -7.50 12.90 -2.45
C ASP A 234 -8.09 11.52 -2.76
N MET A 235 -8.08 10.60 -1.80
CA MET A 235 -8.66 9.26 -1.95
C MET A 235 -10.15 9.29 -2.30
N THR A 236 -10.91 10.23 -1.72
CA THR A 236 -12.36 10.38 -1.99
C THR A 236 -12.62 10.93 -3.39
N ALA A 237 -11.85 11.93 -3.82
CA ALA A 237 -11.91 12.52 -5.14
C ALA A 237 -11.57 11.47 -6.22
N LEU A 238 -10.47 10.73 -6.03
CA LEU A 238 -10.04 9.67 -6.93
C LEU A 238 -11.02 8.50 -7.00
N ALA A 239 -11.55 8.05 -5.86
CA ALA A 239 -12.56 6.99 -5.85
C ALA A 239 -13.85 7.43 -6.56
N THR A 240 -14.21 8.71 -6.47
CA THR A 240 -15.36 9.26 -7.20
C THR A 240 -15.07 9.34 -8.69
N LEU A 241 -13.88 9.79 -9.08
CA LEU A 241 -13.44 9.82 -10.47
C LEU A 241 -13.46 8.42 -11.09
N ALA A 242 -12.88 7.43 -10.41
CA ALA A 242 -12.82 6.04 -10.88
C ALA A 242 -14.20 5.39 -11.05
N ARG A 243 -15.16 5.71 -10.17
CA ARG A 243 -16.55 5.19 -10.29
C ARG A 243 -17.29 5.70 -11.54
N HIS A 244 -16.90 6.85 -12.06
CA HIS A 244 -17.52 7.47 -13.25
C HIS A 244 -16.64 7.35 -14.50
N ALA A 245 -15.48 6.71 -14.39
CA ALA A 245 -14.55 6.56 -15.50
C ALA A 245 -15.04 5.50 -16.51
N ASP A 246 -14.62 5.65 -17.76
CA ASP A 246 -14.85 4.65 -18.80
C ASP A 246 -14.20 3.31 -18.39
N PRO A 247 -14.80 2.15 -18.72
CA PRO A 247 -14.21 0.83 -18.46
C PRO A 247 -12.76 0.65 -18.94
N ASP A 248 -12.33 1.38 -19.97
CA ASP A 248 -10.97 1.35 -20.51
C ASP A 248 -10.03 2.38 -19.82
N SER A 249 -10.40 2.86 -18.63
CA SER A 249 -9.55 3.75 -17.80
C SER A 249 -8.70 2.98 -16.80
N VAL A 250 -7.41 3.33 -16.73
CA VAL A 250 -6.43 2.74 -15.83
C VAL A 250 -5.84 3.83 -14.93
N PHE A 251 -6.12 3.72 -13.63
CA PHE A 251 -5.55 4.57 -12.60
C PHE A 251 -4.26 3.93 -12.09
N LEU A 252 -3.14 4.60 -12.27
CA LEU A 252 -1.82 4.11 -11.87
C LEU A 252 -1.42 4.85 -10.60
N VAL A 253 -1.51 4.15 -9.48
CA VAL A 253 -1.16 4.65 -8.13
C VAL A 253 0.13 3.98 -7.68
N LEU A 254 1.03 4.71 -7.03
CA LEU A 254 2.24 4.18 -6.40
C LEU A 254 2.06 3.85 -4.91
#